data_AF-A0A355QF50-F1
#
_entry.id   AF-A0A355QF50-F1
#
_cell.length_a   1.000
_cell.length_b   1.000
_cell.length_c   1.000
_cell.angle_alpha   90.00
_cell.angle_beta   90.00
_cell.angle_gamma   90.00
#
_symmetry.space_group_name_H-M   'P 1'
#
loop_
_entity.id
_entity.type
_entity.pdbx_description
1 polymer ?
#
loop_
_entity_poly.entity_id
_entity_poly.type
_entity_poly.pdbx_seq_one_letter_code
_entity_poly.pdbx_strand_id
1 'polypeptide(L)'
;MAGSEPSARDEGIRLADEVRSLLVDLHALDPSAAALGEAVDRVAAARDSLGDAARLRWHEVPVDEIDDDAEARLRVEYRDHSLFRGERSPLAPPMAISTSEDDAGTPIVVGEARIDRGHEGPPGRIHGGYVAGLFDDVLSGTLGLVGGGPAFTARLQIRYRKPTPIDVDLRFEAWVERHSGRRLIAKARCLAEGEVTAEAEALFVTVTRDQERHQGTDAT
;
A
#
# COMPACT_ATOMS: atom_id res chain seq x y z
N MET A 1 20.60 15.93 -25.77
CA MET A 1 19.98 15.53 -24.49
C MET A 1 19.59 14.07 -24.65
N ALA A 2 20.49 13.14 -24.32
CA ALA A 2 20.18 11.72 -24.39
C ALA A 2 19.17 11.42 -23.28
N GLY A 3 17.97 10.96 -23.64
CA GLY A 3 17.01 10.45 -22.67
C GLY A 3 17.64 9.23 -21.99
N SER A 4 17.72 9.25 -20.66
CA SER A 4 18.13 8.07 -19.89
C SER A 4 17.20 6.91 -20.23
N GLU A 5 17.76 5.71 -20.45
CA GLU A 5 16.95 4.50 -20.61
C GLU A 5 15.98 4.35 -19.42
N PRO A 6 14.71 3.98 -19.67
CA PRO A 6 13.75 3.79 -18.58
C PRO A 6 14.26 2.70 -17.63
N SER A 7 14.20 2.95 -16.32
CA SER A 7 14.63 1.95 -15.36
C SER A 7 13.63 0.78 -15.33
N ALA A 8 14.09 -0.42 -14.99
CA ALA A 8 13.21 -1.58 -14.80
C ALA A 8 12.10 -1.33 -13.75
N ARG A 9 12.35 -0.41 -12.81
CA ARG A 9 11.35 0.06 -11.86
C ARG A 9 10.25 0.85 -12.56
N ASP A 10 10.61 1.82 -13.39
CA ASP A 10 9.65 2.69 -14.10
C ASP A 10 8.76 1.88 -15.05
N GLU A 11 9.33 0.94 -15.80
CA GLU A 11 8.54 0.05 -16.65
C GLU A 11 7.65 -0.89 -15.83
N GLY A 12 8.13 -1.33 -14.66
CA GLY A 12 7.31 -2.10 -13.73
C GLY A 12 6.12 -1.32 -13.17
N ILE A 13 6.28 -0.02 -12.91
CA ILE A 13 5.19 0.88 -12.48
C ILE A 13 4.21 1.04 -13.64
N ARG A 14 4.70 1.38 -14.84
CA ARG A 14 3.85 1.50 -16.03
C ARG A 14 3.02 0.24 -16.30
N LEU A 15 3.62 -0.94 -16.17
CA LEU A 15 2.87 -2.19 -16.31
C LEU A 15 1.79 -2.33 -15.23
N ALA A 16 2.07 -1.97 -13.98
CA ALA A 16 1.07 -2.00 -12.91
C ALA A 16 -0.09 -1.02 -13.17
N ASP A 17 0.18 0.15 -13.72
CA ASP A 17 -0.83 1.11 -14.17
C ASP A 17 -1.75 0.56 -15.27
N GLU A 18 -1.18 -0.12 -16.27
CA GLU A 18 -1.96 -0.78 -17.33
C GLU A 18 -2.84 -1.90 -16.76
N VAL A 19 -2.30 -2.71 -15.83
CA VAL A 19 -3.09 -3.76 -15.17
C VAL A 19 -4.21 -3.17 -14.31
N ARG A 20 -3.96 -2.08 -13.59
CA ARG A 20 -5.02 -1.34 -12.86
C ARG A 20 -6.12 -0.86 -13.80
N SER A 21 -5.74 -0.26 -14.92
CA SER A 21 -6.70 0.23 -15.93
C SER A 21 -7.54 -0.91 -16.51
N LEU A 22 -6.92 -2.05 -16.81
CA LEU A 22 -7.61 -3.25 -17.26
C LEU A 22 -8.60 -3.79 -16.21
N LEU A 23 -8.23 -3.78 -14.92
CA LEU A 23 -9.13 -4.17 -13.82
C LEU A 23 -10.35 -3.26 -13.75
N VAL A 24 -10.17 -1.94 -13.91
CA VAL A 24 -11.27 -0.96 -13.93
C VAL A 24 -12.17 -1.19 -15.15
N ASP A 25 -11.60 -1.36 -16.34
CA ASP A 25 -12.34 -1.60 -17.58
C ASP A 25 -13.17 -2.89 -17.51
N LEU A 26 -12.63 -3.95 -16.91
CA LEU A 26 -13.36 -5.21 -16.70
C LEU A 26 -14.60 -5.04 -15.80
N HIS A 27 -14.57 -4.09 -14.86
CA HIS A 27 -15.72 -3.76 -14.02
C HIS A 27 -16.69 -2.76 -14.68
N ALA A 28 -16.22 -1.95 -15.63
CA ALA A 28 -16.96 -0.82 -16.15
C ALA A 28 -17.59 -1.03 -17.53
N LEU A 29 -16.99 -1.90 -18.36
CA LEU A 29 -17.39 -2.11 -19.74
C LEU A 29 -18.21 -3.40 -19.89
N ASP A 30 -19.00 -3.47 -20.97
CA ASP A 30 -19.77 -4.66 -21.37
C ASP A 30 -19.25 -5.20 -22.72
N PRO A 31 -18.04 -5.81 -22.75
CA PRO A 31 -17.43 -6.31 -23.98
C PRO A 31 -18.09 -7.60 -24.48
N SER A 32 -18.06 -7.81 -25.79
CA SER A 32 -18.47 -9.09 -26.37
C SER A 32 -17.53 -10.23 -25.98
N ALA A 33 -18.01 -11.47 -26.03
CA ALA A 33 -17.19 -12.67 -25.78
C ALA A 33 -15.96 -12.76 -26.71
N ALA A 34 -16.08 -12.30 -27.96
CA ALA A 34 -14.95 -12.25 -28.89
C ALA A 34 -13.87 -11.26 -28.42
N ALA A 35 -14.27 -10.05 -28.00
CA ALA A 35 -13.34 -9.05 -27.47
C ALA A 35 -12.66 -9.52 -26.18
N LEU A 36 -13.39 -10.20 -25.29
CA LEU A 36 -12.82 -10.83 -24.09
C LEU A 36 -11.79 -11.91 -24.46
N GLY A 37 -12.08 -12.75 -25.46
CA GLY A 37 -11.14 -13.75 -25.96
C GLY A 37 -9.84 -13.13 -26.46
N GLU A 38 -9.90 -12.09 -27.28
CA GLU A 38 -8.69 -11.41 -27.75
C GLU A 38 -7.93 -10.72 -26.60
N ALA A 39 -8.63 -10.20 -25.58
CA ALA A 39 -7.98 -9.61 -24.41
C ALA A 39 -7.21 -10.68 -23.61
N VAL A 40 -7.78 -11.88 -23.44
CA VAL A 40 -7.11 -13.03 -22.81
C VAL A 40 -5.81 -13.36 -23.55
N ASP A 41 -5.84 -13.44 -24.87
CA ASP A 41 -4.65 -13.76 -25.67
C ASP A 41 -3.54 -12.70 -25.50
N ARG A 42 -3.92 -11.41 -25.46
CA ARG A 42 -2.96 -10.31 -25.23
C ARG A 42 -2.37 -10.33 -23.82
N VAL A 43 -3.19 -10.60 -22.80
CA VAL A 43 -2.71 -10.73 -21.42
C VAL A 43 -1.79 -11.95 -21.28
N ALA A 44 -2.10 -13.06 -21.94
CA ALA A 44 -1.23 -14.24 -21.95
C ALA A 44 0.13 -13.92 -22.58
N ALA A 45 0.15 -13.27 -23.75
CA ALA A 45 1.39 -12.84 -24.40
C ALA A 45 2.21 -11.86 -23.53
N ALA A 46 1.53 -10.95 -22.82
CA ALA A 46 2.19 -10.06 -21.86
C ALA A 46 2.82 -10.85 -20.70
N ARG A 47 2.12 -11.85 -20.15
CA ARG A 47 2.65 -12.72 -19.09
C ARG A 47 3.88 -13.51 -19.56
N ASP A 48 3.84 -14.06 -20.76
CA ASP A 48 4.98 -14.81 -21.33
C ASP A 48 6.23 -13.92 -21.48
N SER A 49 6.05 -12.63 -21.73
CA SER A 49 7.16 -11.66 -21.86
C SER A 49 7.88 -11.34 -20.53
N LEU A 50 7.27 -11.63 -19.38
CA LEU A 50 7.85 -11.36 -18.06
C LEU A 50 8.94 -12.37 -17.67
N GLY A 51 9.00 -13.51 -18.37
CA GLY A 51 9.96 -14.58 -18.12
C GLY A 51 9.66 -15.41 -16.86
N ASP A 52 10.57 -16.35 -16.57
CA ASP A 52 10.35 -17.40 -15.56
C ASP A 52 11.17 -17.19 -14.27
N ALA A 53 11.96 -16.12 -14.20
CA ALA A 53 12.83 -15.87 -13.06
C ALA A 53 12.01 -15.42 -11.84
N ALA A 54 11.90 -16.29 -10.84
CA ALA A 54 11.30 -15.93 -9.57
C ALA A 54 12.20 -14.94 -8.82
N ARG A 55 11.64 -13.80 -8.43
CA ARG A 55 12.31 -12.89 -7.51
C ARG A 55 12.28 -13.46 -6.09
N LEU A 56 13.43 -13.46 -5.41
CA LEU A 56 13.51 -13.76 -3.97
C LEU A 56 12.72 -12.71 -3.17
N ARG A 57 12.01 -13.16 -2.13
CA ARG A 57 11.41 -12.24 -1.16
C ARG A 57 12.51 -11.52 -0.39
N TRP A 58 12.20 -10.34 0.11
CA TRP A 58 13.17 -9.49 0.80
C TRP A 58 13.84 -10.16 2.03
N HIS A 59 13.18 -11.13 2.66
CA HIS A 59 13.72 -11.91 3.77
C HIS A 59 14.37 -13.24 3.35
N GLU A 60 14.25 -13.63 2.07
CA GLU A 60 14.89 -14.82 1.49
C GLU A 60 16.30 -14.52 0.95
N VAL A 61 16.72 -13.24 0.91
CA VAL A 61 18.08 -12.84 0.48
C VAL A 61 19.09 -13.19 1.58
N PRO A 62 20.15 -13.98 1.27
CA PRO A 62 21.18 -14.36 2.25
C PRO A 62 21.88 -13.13 2.86
N VAL A 63 22.10 -13.14 4.18
CA VAL A 63 22.62 -11.97 4.91
C VAL A 63 24.03 -11.59 4.49
N ASP A 64 24.81 -12.58 4.11
CA ASP A 64 26.16 -12.49 3.56
C ASP A 64 26.21 -11.94 2.12
N GLU A 65 25.06 -11.86 1.45
CA GLU A 65 24.88 -11.27 0.10
C GLU A 65 24.23 -9.89 0.12
N ILE A 66 23.85 -9.37 1.30
CA ILE A 66 23.27 -8.03 1.44
C ILE A 66 24.39 -7.03 1.73
N ASP A 67 24.86 -6.36 0.68
CA ASP A 67 25.59 -5.09 0.81
C ASP A 67 24.62 -3.91 1.03
N ASP A 68 25.17 -2.72 1.28
CA ASP A 68 24.37 -1.50 1.54
C ASP A 68 23.44 -1.17 0.35
N ASP A 69 23.88 -1.44 -0.88
CA ASP A 69 23.11 -1.22 -2.10
C ASP A 69 21.95 -2.23 -2.22
N ALA A 70 22.18 -3.49 -1.86
CA ALA A 70 21.15 -4.52 -1.76
C ALA A 70 20.14 -4.21 -0.65
N GLU A 71 20.58 -3.74 0.53
CA GLU A 71 19.66 -3.34 1.60
C GLU A 71 18.76 -2.17 1.14
N ALA A 72 19.34 -1.17 0.48
CA ALA A 72 18.59 -0.04 -0.07
C ALA A 72 17.58 -0.49 -1.14
N ARG A 73 18.00 -1.34 -2.08
CA ARG A 73 17.13 -1.90 -3.13
C ARG A 73 15.97 -2.70 -2.53
N LEU A 74 16.24 -3.60 -1.58
CA LEU A 74 15.21 -4.46 -0.98
C LEU A 74 14.18 -3.65 -0.18
N ARG A 75 14.58 -2.55 0.45
CA ARG A 75 13.65 -1.62 1.11
C ARG A 75 12.72 -0.92 0.13
N VAL A 76 13.23 -0.51 -1.03
CA VAL A 76 12.43 0.09 -2.11
C VAL A 76 11.49 -0.95 -2.69
N GLU A 77 11.99 -2.13 -3.02
CA GLU A 77 11.17 -3.21 -3.59
C GLU A 77 10.05 -3.66 -2.66
N TYR A 78 10.33 -3.83 -1.36
CA TYR A 78 9.30 -4.16 -0.37
C TYR A 78 8.15 -3.14 -0.40
N ARG A 79 8.47 -1.85 -0.54
CA ARG A 79 7.45 -0.79 -0.64
C ARG A 79 6.71 -0.83 -1.96
N ASP A 80 7.43 -1.00 -3.07
CA ASP A 80 6.87 -1.02 -4.43
C ASP A 80 5.84 -2.14 -4.64
N HIS A 81 5.91 -3.23 -3.87
CA HIS A 81 4.96 -4.34 -3.96
C HIS A 81 3.98 -4.41 -2.78
N SER A 82 3.91 -3.37 -1.94
CA SER A 82 2.88 -3.28 -0.91
C SER A 82 1.48 -3.35 -1.52
N LEU A 83 0.56 -4.03 -0.84
CA LEU A 83 -0.84 -4.14 -1.23
C LEU A 83 -1.58 -2.79 -1.24
N PHE A 84 -1.11 -1.79 -0.48
CA PHE A 84 -1.87 -0.54 -0.27
C PHE A 84 -1.17 0.72 -0.78
N ARG A 85 0.15 0.70 -0.97
CA ARG A 85 0.92 1.86 -1.45
C ARG A 85 2.00 1.52 -2.49
N GLY A 86 2.02 0.27 -2.95
CA GLY A 86 3.07 -0.19 -3.85
C GLY A 86 2.83 0.26 -5.28
N GLU A 87 3.71 1.09 -5.83
CA GLU A 87 3.58 1.58 -7.22
C GLU A 87 3.67 0.46 -8.26
N ARG A 88 4.35 -0.65 -7.93
CA ARG A 88 4.46 -1.86 -8.77
C ARG A 88 3.48 -2.96 -8.36
N SER A 89 2.51 -2.64 -7.49
CA SER A 89 1.43 -3.54 -7.09
C SER A 89 0.13 -3.12 -7.78
N PRO A 90 -0.40 -3.91 -8.74
CA PRO A 90 -1.68 -3.59 -9.37
C PRO A 90 -2.88 -3.67 -8.42
N LEU A 91 -2.70 -4.24 -7.22
CA LEU A 91 -3.72 -4.30 -6.18
C LEU A 91 -3.75 -3.06 -5.30
N ALA A 92 -2.66 -2.28 -5.30
CA ALA A 92 -2.58 -1.04 -4.57
C ALA A 92 -3.24 0.09 -5.38
N PRO A 93 -4.08 0.92 -4.76
CA PRO A 93 -4.53 2.13 -5.40
C PRO A 93 -3.34 3.11 -5.42
N PRO A 94 -3.26 4.02 -6.41
CA PRO A 94 -2.34 5.14 -6.31
C PRO A 94 -2.62 5.92 -5.01
N MET A 95 -1.64 5.91 -4.11
CA MET A 95 -1.71 6.60 -2.83
C MET A 95 -0.42 7.37 -2.58
N ALA A 96 -0.54 8.69 -2.47
CA ALA A 96 0.56 9.56 -2.07
C ALA A 96 0.66 9.61 -0.55
N ILE A 97 1.87 9.42 -0.02
CA ILE A 97 2.14 9.51 1.42
C ILE A 97 3.10 10.66 1.66
N SER A 98 2.75 11.54 2.58
CA SER A 98 3.60 12.65 3.03
C SER A 98 3.52 12.83 4.54
N THR A 99 4.42 13.64 5.09
CA THR A 99 4.39 14.10 6.47
C THR A 99 4.12 15.60 6.49
N SER A 100 3.26 16.06 7.39
CA SER A 100 2.96 17.49 7.58
C SER A 100 2.64 17.77 9.05
N GLU A 101 2.16 18.97 9.36
CA GLU A 101 1.65 19.33 10.68
C GLU A 101 0.16 19.69 10.57
N ASP A 102 -0.63 19.36 11.59
CA ASP A 102 -2.01 19.82 11.70
C ASP A 102 -2.09 21.28 12.20
N ASP A 103 -3.32 21.82 12.29
CA ASP A 103 -3.56 23.20 12.75
C ASP A 103 -3.03 23.49 14.17
N ALA A 104 -2.82 22.45 14.98
CA ALA A 104 -2.27 22.55 16.34
C ALA A 104 -0.74 22.37 16.37
N GLY A 105 -0.09 22.18 15.22
CA GLY A 105 1.34 21.91 15.11
C GLY A 105 1.72 20.45 15.42
N THR A 106 0.76 19.53 15.44
CA THR A 106 1.02 18.11 15.68
C THR A 106 1.55 17.48 14.39
N PRO A 107 2.70 16.79 14.42
CA PRO A 107 3.18 16.03 13.27
C PRO A 107 2.19 14.92 12.88
N ILE A 108 1.83 14.90 11.59
CA ILE A 108 0.90 13.93 11.01
C ILE A 108 1.51 13.25 9.78
N VAL A 109 1.10 12.02 9.55
CA VAL A 109 1.22 11.34 8.24
C VAL A 109 -0.08 11.56 7.48
N VAL A 110 0.06 11.93 6.21
CA VAL A 110 -1.04 12.17 5.29
C VAL A 110 -0.99 11.15 4.18
N GLY A 111 -2.09 10.43 3.97
CA GLY A 111 -2.32 9.58 2.81
C GLY A 111 -3.40 10.16 1.91
N GLU A 112 -3.12 10.35 0.63
CA GLU A 112 -4.07 10.87 -0.35
C GLU A 112 -4.28 9.83 -1.43
N ALA A 113 -5.53 9.42 -1.63
CA ALA A 113 -5.88 8.36 -2.56
C ALA A 113 -7.25 8.61 -3.19
N ARG A 114 -7.42 8.14 -4.42
CA ARG A 114 -8.72 8.06 -5.10
C ARG A 114 -8.99 6.61 -5.43
N ILE A 115 -10.01 6.03 -4.80
CA ILE A 115 -10.30 4.61 -4.89
C ILE A 115 -11.40 4.37 -5.92
N ASP A 116 -11.11 3.51 -6.89
CA ASP A 116 -12.02 3.17 -7.96
C ASP A 116 -13.07 2.11 -7.56
N ARG A 117 -13.96 1.82 -8.51
CA ARG A 117 -15.04 0.85 -8.38
C ARG A 117 -14.59 -0.61 -8.21
N GLY A 118 -13.35 -0.97 -8.53
CA GLY A 118 -12.83 -2.33 -8.33
C GLY A 118 -12.76 -2.71 -6.84
N HIS A 119 -12.83 -1.71 -5.96
CA HIS A 119 -12.77 -1.85 -4.51
C HIS A 119 -14.13 -1.58 -3.83
N GLU A 120 -15.20 -1.51 -4.63
CA GLU A 120 -16.55 -1.27 -4.17
C GLU A 120 -17.06 -2.46 -3.33
N GLY A 121 -17.72 -2.17 -2.20
CA GLY A 121 -18.41 -3.17 -1.39
C GLY A 121 -19.92 -2.92 -1.42
N PRO A 122 -20.42 -1.94 -0.65
CA PRO A 122 -21.77 -1.42 -0.83
C PRO A 122 -21.88 -0.52 -2.08
N PRO A 123 -23.09 -0.29 -2.62
CA PRO A 123 -23.28 0.55 -3.80
C PRO A 123 -22.68 1.96 -3.67
N GLY A 124 -21.75 2.29 -4.55
CA GLY A 124 -20.99 3.54 -4.61
C GLY A 124 -20.05 3.76 -3.43
N ARG A 125 -19.68 2.72 -2.67
CA ARG A 125 -18.89 2.84 -1.43
C ARG A 125 -17.76 1.82 -1.39
N ILE A 126 -16.64 2.23 -0.83
CA ILE A 126 -15.48 1.36 -0.66
C ILE A 126 -15.83 0.24 0.32
N HIS A 127 -15.38 -0.97 0.02
CA HIS A 127 -15.50 -2.09 0.94
C HIS A 127 -14.78 -1.78 2.27
N GLY A 128 -15.47 -1.96 3.41
CA GLY A 128 -14.91 -1.60 4.73
C GLY A 128 -13.59 -2.30 5.03
N GLY A 129 -13.43 -3.56 4.61
CA GLY A 129 -12.15 -4.28 4.74
C GLY A 129 -10.98 -3.61 3.98
N TYR A 130 -11.25 -2.93 2.88
CA TYR A 130 -10.23 -2.20 2.12
C TYR A 130 -9.86 -0.87 2.81
N VAL A 131 -10.85 -0.13 3.32
CA VAL A 131 -10.63 1.04 4.19
C VAL A 131 -9.78 0.65 5.41
N ALA A 132 -9.99 -0.54 5.97
CA ALA A 132 -9.19 -1.03 7.08
C ALA A 132 -7.72 -1.24 6.72
N GLY A 133 -7.44 -1.82 5.55
CA GLY A 133 -6.09 -1.98 5.04
C GLY A 133 -5.39 -0.65 4.75
N LEU A 134 -6.10 0.32 4.17
CA LEU A 134 -5.59 1.68 3.96
C LEU A 134 -5.24 2.35 5.30
N PHE A 135 -6.09 2.21 6.32
CA PHE A 135 -5.76 2.71 7.66
C PHE A 135 -4.50 2.06 8.23
N ASP A 136 -4.37 0.74 8.14
CA ASP A 136 -3.18 0.04 8.65
C ASP A 136 -1.90 0.58 7.98
N ASP A 137 -1.91 0.74 6.66
CA ASP A 137 -0.77 1.23 5.90
C ASP A 137 -0.42 2.70 6.26
N VAL A 138 -1.39 3.60 6.31
CA VAL A 138 -1.16 5.02 6.68
C VAL A 138 -0.71 5.15 8.14
N LEU A 139 -1.36 4.43 9.07
CA LEU A 139 -0.99 4.41 10.48
C LEU A 139 0.44 3.90 10.68
N SER A 140 0.91 2.94 9.88
CA SER A 140 2.28 2.43 9.96
C SER A 140 3.33 3.53 9.75
N GLY A 141 3.01 4.57 8.97
CA GLY A 141 3.90 5.72 8.74
C GLY A 141 4.22 6.49 10.01
N THR A 142 3.35 6.45 11.03
CA THR A 142 3.54 7.18 12.30
C THR A 142 4.74 6.68 13.10
N LEU A 143 5.20 5.45 12.86
CA LEU A 143 6.46 4.94 13.42
C LEU A 143 7.64 5.84 13.02
N GLY A 144 7.65 6.36 11.79
CA GLY A 144 8.69 7.27 11.31
C GLY A 144 8.74 8.59 12.08
N LEU A 145 7.59 9.10 12.55
CA LEU A 145 7.50 10.36 13.30
C LEU A 145 8.20 10.31 14.66
N VAL A 146 8.40 9.11 15.21
CA VAL A 146 9.09 8.91 16.50
C VAL A 146 10.47 8.27 16.37
N GLY A 147 10.99 8.14 15.15
CA GLY A 147 12.21 7.36 14.90
C GLY A 147 12.07 5.88 15.28
N GLY A 148 10.86 5.35 15.17
CA GLY A 148 10.53 3.97 15.49
C GLY A 148 11.24 2.99 14.56
N GLY A 149 11.69 1.87 15.14
CA GLY A 149 12.20 0.74 14.38
C GLY A 149 11.07 -0.08 13.76
N PRO A 150 11.42 -1.21 13.14
CA PRO A 150 10.44 -2.13 12.60
C PRO A 150 9.45 -2.62 13.67
N ALA A 151 8.18 -2.78 13.26
CA ALA A 151 7.09 -3.07 14.17
C ALA A 151 5.97 -3.86 13.50
N PHE A 152 5.20 -4.56 14.32
CA PHE A 152 3.97 -5.23 13.90
C PHE A 152 2.74 -4.50 14.40
N THR A 153 1.68 -4.51 13.60
CA THR A 153 0.32 -4.13 14.05
C THR A 153 -0.17 -5.19 15.03
N ALA A 154 -0.23 -4.85 16.32
CA ALA A 154 -0.76 -5.74 17.35
C ALA A 154 -2.28 -5.62 17.53
N ARG A 155 -2.85 -4.45 17.20
CA ARG A 155 -4.30 -4.21 17.20
C ARG A 155 -4.63 -3.09 16.23
N LEU A 156 -5.73 -3.25 15.50
CA LEU A 156 -6.37 -2.20 14.71
C LEU A 156 -7.86 -2.15 15.08
N GLN A 157 -8.35 -0.97 15.44
CA GLN A 157 -9.77 -0.71 15.71
C GLN A 157 -10.26 0.40 14.80
N ILE A 158 -11.42 0.20 14.17
CA ILE A 158 -11.98 1.15 13.22
C ILE A 158 -13.43 1.44 13.59
N ARG A 159 -13.78 2.71 13.51
CA ARG A 159 -15.15 3.20 13.61
C ARG A 159 -15.57 3.83 12.29
N TYR A 160 -16.43 3.14 11.56
CA TYR A 160 -17.09 3.67 10.37
C TYR A 160 -18.21 4.65 10.81
N ARG A 161 -18.06 5.92 10.46
CA ARG A 161 -18.97 7.02 10.82
C ARG A 161 -20.00 7.27 9.73
N LYS A 162 -19.55 7.28 8.48
CA LYS A 162 -20.35 7.45 7.27
C LYS A 162 -19.84 6.47 6.21
N PRO A 163 -20.66 6.06 5.23
CA PRO A 163 -20.17 5.26 4.12
C PRO A 163 -19.08 6.01 3.34
N THR A 164 -17.90 5.41 3.17
CA THR A 164 -16.79 6.03 2.44
C THR A 164 -17.02 5.90 0.93
N PRO A 165 -17.16 7.00 0.17
CA PRO A 165 -17.40 6.97 -1.27
C PRO A 165 -16.19 6.47 -2.08
N ILE A 166 -16.45 5.83 -3.22
CA ILE A 166 -15.49 5.64 -4.31
C ILE A 166 -15.46 6.89 -5.21
N ASP A 167 -14.48 6.97 -6.12
CA ASP A 167 -14.38 7.99 -7.17
C ASP A 167 -14.34 9.44 -6.68
N VAL A 168 -13.91 9.66 -5.44
CA VAL A 168 -13.61 10.98 -4.88
C VAL A 168 -12.25 10.96 -4.19
N ASP A 169 -11.70 12.15 -3.99
CA ASP A 169 -10.40 12.29 -3.33
C ASP A 169 -10.57 12.07 -1.82
N LEU A 170 -9.85 11.09 -1.30
CA LEU A 170 -9.81 10.75 0.11
C LEU A 170 -8.52 11.25 0.72
N ARG A 171 -8.64 11.74 1.96
CA ARG A 171 -7.51 12.16 2.77
C ARG A 171 -7.50 11.40 4.08
N PHE A 172 -6.46 10.62 4.31
CA PHE A 172 -6.18 9.94 5.56
C PHE A 172 -5.17 10.77 6.34
N GLU A 173 -5.44 11.02 7.61
CA GLU A 173 -4.54 11.73 8.51
C GLU A 173 -4.28 10.86 9.72
N ALA A 174 -3.01 10.58 10.02
CA ALA A 174 -2.61 9.75 11.14
C ALA A 174 -1.59 10.47 12.03
N TRP A 175 -1.72 10.33 13.35
CA TRP A 175 -0.83 10.93 14.34
C TRP A 175 -0.51 9.95 15.46
N VAL A 176 0.59 10.22 16.14
CA VAL A 176 0.98 9.49 17.35
C VAL A 176 0.18 10.02 18.53
N GLU A 177 -0.62 9.16 19.14
CA GLU A 177 -1.33 9.47 20.39
C GLU A 177 -0.41 9.25 21.59
N ARG A 178 0.34 8.15 21.60
CA ARG A 178 1.23 7.78 22.70
C ARG A 178 2.34 6.85 22.25
N HIS A 179 3.56 7.11 22.70
CA HIS A 179 4.70 6.23 22.50
C HIS A 179 5.36 5.91 23.85
N SER A 180 5.53 4.62 24.18
CA SER A 180 6.14 4.17 25.43
C SER A 180 6.88 2.84 25.25
N GLY A 181 8.22 2.90 25.37
CA GLY A 181 9.09 1.75 25.17
C GLY A 181 8.90 1.16 23.78
N ARG A 182 8.45 -0.10 23.70
CA ARG A 182 8.19 -0.80 22.43
C ARG A 182 6.77 -0.62 21.88
N ARG A 183 5.90 0.12 22.56
CA ARG A 183 4.49 0.26 22.20
C ARG A 183 4.20 1.66 21.66
N LEU A 184 3.61 1.73 20.48
CA LEU A 184 3.14 2.97 19.88
C LEU A 184 1.63 2.86 19.62
N ILE A 185 0.86 3.80 20.16
CA ILE A 185 -0.55 3.98 19.86
C ILE A 185 -0.66 5.16 18.90
N ALA A 186 -1.27 4.92 17.75
CA ALA A 186 -1.55 5.94 16.75
C ALA A 186 -3.06 5.99 16.49
N LYS A 187 -3.54 7.18 16.11
CA LYS A 187 -4.91 7.41 15.67
C LYS A 187 -4.91 7.94 14.25
N ALA A 188 -5.99 7.71 13.53
CA ALA A 188 -6.20 8.25 12.22
C ALA A 188 -7.67 8.57 11.94
N ARG A 189 -7.89 9.43 10.94
CA ARG A 189 -9.21 9.70 10.36
C ARG A 189 -9.13 9.70 8.84
N CYS A 190 -10.20 9.27 8.19
CA CYS A 190 -10.40 9.36 6.74
C CYS A 190 -11.46 10.42 6.46
N LEU A 191 -11.08 11.42 5.66
CA LEU A 191 -11.94 12.46 5.17
C LEU A 191 -12.29 12.20 3.70
N ALA A 192 -13.57 12.41 3.37
CA ALA A 192 -14.04 12.53 1.99
C ALA A 192 -14.78 13.86 1.88
N GLU A 193 -14.37 14.72 0.95
CA GLU A 193 -15.01 16.04 0.76
C GLU A 193 -15.07 16.90 2.04
N GLY A 194 -14.04 16.78 2.90
CA GLY A 194 -13.95 17.49 4.18
C GLY A 194 -14.70 16.85 5.34
N GLU A 195 -15.43 15.75 5.11
CA GLU A 195 -16.23 15.06 6.12
C GLU A 195 -15.55 13.76 6.58
N VAL A 196 -15.52 13.52 7.89
CA VAL A 196 -14.97 12.28 8.45
C VAL A 196 -15.90 11.11 8.14
N THR A 197 -15.42 10.15 7.37
CA THR A 197 -16.15 8.92 7.03
C THR A 197 -15.80 7.75 7.93
N ALA A 198 -14.55 7.68 8.40
CA ALA A 198 -14.09 6.65 9.32
C ALA A 198 -12.93 7.16 10.19
N GLU A 199 -12.76 6.53 11.35
CA GLU A 199 -11.67 6.78 12.29
C GLU A 199 -11.02 5.46 12.68
N ALA A 200 -9.73 5.48 13.00
CA ALA A 200 -8.99 4.29 13.40
C ALA A 200 -8.04 4.56 14.57
N GLU A 201 -7.77 3.52 15.35
CA GLU A 201 -6.69 3.46 16.34
C GLU A 201 -5.91 2.17 16.14
N ALA A 202 -4.59 2.29 16.06
CA ALA A 202 -3.68 1.14 16.00
C ALA A 202 -2.72 1.11 17.19
N LEU A 203 -2.40 -0.10 17.63
CA LEU A 203 -1.28 -0.39 18.51
C LEU A 203 -0.20 -1.10 17.69
N PHE A 204 0.96 -0.48 17.57
CA PHE A 204 2.16 -1.08 17.02
C PHE A 204 3.11 -1.53 18.14
N VAL A 205 3.80 -2.65 17.90
CA VAL A 205 4.82 -3.18 18.82
C VAL A 205 6.13 -3.33 18.05
N THR A 206 7.16 -2.56 18.45
CA THR A 206 8.49 -2.64 17.86
C THR A 206 9.20 -3.94 18.27
N VAL A 207 10.00 -4.46 17.34
CA VAL A 207 10.73 -5.72 17.47
C VAL A 207 12.21 -5.51 17.18
N THR A 208 13.06 -6.41 17.68
CA THR A 208 14.48 -6.41 17.29
C THR A 208 14.64 -7.05 15.91
N ARG A 209 15.72 -6.71 15.18
CA ARG A 209 16.01 -7.30 13.86
C ARG A 209 16.07 -8.84 13.89
N ASP A 210 16.53 -9.44 14.98
CA ASP A 210 16.54 -10.90 15.14
C ASP A 210 15.13 -11.50 15.25
N GLN A 211 14.20 -10.78 15.90
CA GLN A 211 12.81 -11.21 16.05
C GLN A 211 12.02 -11.11 14.74
N GLU A 212 12.35 -10.14 13.87
CA GLU A 212 11.78 -10.05 12.52
C GLU A 212 12.18 -11.23 11.64
N ARG A 213 13.42 -11.72 11.76
CA ARG A 213 13.94 -12.81 10.93
C ARG A 213 13.36 -14.17 11.28
N HIS A 214 13.19 -14.50 12.57
CA HIS A 214 12.76 -15.84 13.00
C HIS A 214 11.29 -16.17 12.67
N GLN A 215 10.41 -15.17 12.57
CA GLN A 215 9.03 -15.41 12.13
C GLN A 215 8.91 -15.76 10.63
N GLY A 216 9.95 -15.50 9.83
CA GLY A 216 10.03 -15.96 8.44
C GLY A 216 10.36 -17.45 8.31
N THR A 217 10.91 -18.08 9.35
CA THR A 217 11.37 -19.49 9.34
C THR A 217 10.45 -20.44 10.10
N ASP A 218 9.56 -19.95 10.96
CA ASP A 218 8.62 -20.77 11.74
C ASP A 218 7.36 -21.21 10.95
N ALA A 219 7.30 -20.91 9.64
CA ALA A 219 6.26 -21.38 8.74
C ALA A 219 6.79 -22.48 7.80
N THR A 220 7.16 -23.63 8.37
CA THR A 220 7.26 -24.90 7.61
C THR A 220 6.69 -26.05 8.42
#